data_AF-A0A5K1E7H9-F1
#
_entry.id   AF-A0A5K1E7H9-F1
#
_cell.length_a   1.000
_cell.length_b   1.000
_cell.length_c   1.000
_cell.angle_alpha   90.00
_cell.angle_beta   90.00
_cell.angle_gamma   90.00
#
_symmetry.space_group_name_H-M   'P 1'
#
loop_
_entity.id
_entity.type
_entity.pdbx_description
1 polymer ?
#
loop_
_entity_poly.entity_id
_entity_poly.type
_entity_poly.pdbx_seq_one_letter_code
_entity_poly.pdbx_strand_id
1 'polypeptide(L)' 'IREFVAEQMSVRGIEFHAEESPQAITKLADGSLTLKTNKHTYEGFSHIMFATGRRPNTR' A
#
# COMPACT_ATOMS: atom_id res chain seq x y z
N ILE A 1 2.88 -15.29 15.98
CA ILE A 1 1.56 -14.88 15.44
C ILE A 1 1.71 -13.94 14.24
N ARG A 2 2.37 -12.78 14.38
CA ARG A 2 2.55 -11.83 13.26
C ARG A 2 3.21 -12.44 12.02
N GLU A 3 4.30 -13.18 12.21
CA GLU A 3 5.01 -13.89 11.14
C GLU A 3 4.12 -14.93 10.46
N PHE A 4 3.49 -15.80 11.27
CA PHE A 4 2.52 -16.77 10.78
C PHE A 4 1.41 -16.13 9.92
N VAL A 5 0.84 -14.99 10.34
CA VAL A 5 -0.19 -14.31 9.55
C VAL A 5 0.39 -13.77 8.23
N ALA A 6 1.58 -13.17 8.26
CA ALA A 6 2.24 -12.68 7.04
C ALA A 6 2.49 -13.82 6.04
N GLU A 7 2.96 -14.97 6.51
CA GLU A 7 3.13 -16.19 5.70
C GLU A 7 1.82 -16.67 5.09
N GLN A 8 0.76 -16.78 5.89
CA GLN A 8 -0.55 -17.23 5.41
C GLN A 8 -1.17 -16.28 4.38
N MET A 9 -0.91 -14.98 4.48
CA MET A 9 -1.38 -13.98 3.53
C MET A 9 -0.57 -14.02 2.22
N SER A 10 0.75 -14.24 2.31
CA SER A 10 1.60 -14.47 1.14
C SER A 10 1.16 -15.68 0.32
N VAL A 11 0.81 -16.80 1.00
CA VAL A 11 0.22 -18.00 0.34
C VAL A 11 -1.07 -17.68 -0.43
N ARG A 12 -1.80 -16.63 -0.04
CA ARG A 12 -3.03 -16.18 -0.71
C ARG A 12 -2.77 -15.12 -1.80
N GLY A 13 -1.51 -14.85 -2.12
CA GLY A 13 -1.12 -13.87 -3.14
C GLY A 13 -1.10 -12.42 -2.65
N ILE A 14 -1.10 -12.19 -1.33
CA ILE A 14 -0.94 -10.84 -0.77
C ILE A 14 0.56 -10.58 -0.55
N GLU A 15 1.09 -9.60 -1.28
CA GLU A 15 2.48 -9.17 -1.15
C GLU A 15 2.63 -8.09 -0.07
N PHE A 16 3.62 -8.26 0.81
CA PHE A 16 3.95 -7.27 1.84
C PHE A 16 5.25 -6.54 1.50
N HIS A 17 5.18 -5.22 1.42
CA HIS A 17 6.34 -4.35 1.27
C HIS A 17 6.70 -3.72 2.62
N ALA A 18 7.53 -4.42 3.41
CA ALA A 18 7.95 -3.94 4.72
C ALA A 18 8.97 -2.80 4.62
N GLU A 19 8.95 -1.90 5.61
CA GLU A 19 9.83 -0.71 5.67
C GLU A 19 9.68 0.26 4.47
N GLU A 20 8.56 0.14 3.75
CA GLU A 20 8.17 1.08 2.71
C GLU A 20 7.17 2.10 3.25
N SER A 21 7.36 3.36 2.90
CA SER A 21 6.54 4.49 3.29
C SER A 21 6.11 5.25 2.04
N PRO A 22 4.79 5.50 1.84
CA PRO A 22 4.29 6.27 0.70
C PRO A 22 4.86 7.69 0.66
N GLN A 23 5.27 8.15 -0.52
CA GLN A 23 5.75 9.52 -0.75
C GLN A 23 4.88 10.29 -1.74
N ALA A 24 4.40 9.64 -2.79
CA ALA A 24 3.54 10.26 -3.80
C ALA A 24 2.67 9.25 -4.54
N ILE A 25 1.54 9.72 -5.08
CA ILE A 25 0.66 8.97 -5.98
C ILE A 25 0.47 9.80 -7.25
N THR A 26 0.65 9.19 -8.41
CA THR A 26 0.46 9.84 -9.72
C THR A 26 -0.54 9.07 -10.54
N LYS A 27 -1.47 9.78 -11.20
CA LYS A 27 -2.37 9.17 -12.18
C LYS A 27 -1.74 9.19 -13.57
N LEU A 28 -1.69 8.03 -14.23
CA LEU A 28 -1.17 7.87 -15.59
C LEU A 28 -2.24 8.20 -16.64
N ALA A 29 -1.81 8.34 -17.89
CA ALA A 29 -2.67 8.69 -19.02
C ALA A 29 -3.74 7.62 -19.32
N ASP A 30 -3.45 6.35 -19.03
CA ASP A 30 -4.38 5.23 -19.15
C ASP A 30 -5.40 5.16 -18.00
N GLY A 31 -5.29 6.05 -17.02
CA GLY A 31 -6.16 6.13 -15.85
C GLY A 31 -5.70 5.31 -14.66
N SER A 32 -4.67 4.48 -14.79
CA SER A 32 -4.06 3.76 -13.67
C SER A 32 -3.26 4.69 -12.74
N LEU A 33 -2.87 4.17 -11.58
CA LEU A 33 -2.16 4.90 -10.53
C LEU A 33 -0.77 4.29 -10.33
N THR A 34 0.21 5.16 -10.12
CA THR A 34 1.52 4.79 -9.58
C THR A 34 1.62 5.16 -8.11
N LEU A 35 2.36 4.37 -7.34
CA LEU A 35 2.70 4.61 -5.94
C LEU A 35 4.21 4.71 -5.80
N LYS A 36 4.70 5.91 -5.51
CA LYS A 36 6.10 6.13 -5.13
C LYS A 36 6.25 5.94 -3.62
N THR A 37 7.20 5.12 -3.22
CA THR A 37 7.62 4.92 -1.83
C THR A 37 9.04 5.47 -1.62
N ASN A 38 9.56 5.34 -0.40
CA ASN A 38 10.96 5.61 -0.08
C ASN A 38 11.95 4.61 -0.69
N LYS A 39 11.50 3.46 -1.21
CA LYS A 39 12.37 2.43 -1.80
C LYS A 39 12.12 2.25 -3.31
N HIS A 40 10.86 2.28 -3.75
CA HIS A 40 10.46 1.90 -5.11
C HIS A 40 9.39 2.82 -5.68
N THR A 41 9.09 2.63 -6.97
CA THR A 41 7.87 3.14 -7.60
C THR A 41 7.15 1.96 -8.23
N TYR A 42 5.90 1.77 -7.82
CA TYR A 42 5.02 0.72 -8.32
C TYR A 42 3.99 1.34 -9.27
N GLU A 43 3.61 0.63 -10.31
CA GLU A 43 2.69 1.11 -11.34
C GLU A 43 1.52 0.13 -11.53
N GLY A 44 0.47 0.59 -12.21
CA GLY A 44 -0.64 -0.27 -12.64
C GLY A 44 -1.75 -0.49 -11.61
N PHE A 45 -1.80 0.29 -10.53
CA PHE A 45 -2.91 0.17 -9.57
C PHE A 45 -4.18 0.82 -10.11
N SER A 46 -5.33 0.15 -9.97
CA SER A 46 -6.62 0.78 -10.24
C SER A 46 -7.08 1.67 -9.08
N HIS A 47 -6.71 1.31 -7.84
CA HIS A 47 -7.13 1.98 -6.61
C HIS A 47 -6.02 1.90 -5.55
N ILE A 48 -5.94 2.91 -4.68
CA ILE A 48 -5.06 2.94 -3.52
C ILE A 48 -5.90 3.30 -2.29
N MET A 49 -5.78 2.51 -1.21
CA MET A 49 -6.51 2.69 0.04
C MET A 49 -5.59 3.19 1.15
N PHE A 50 -6.01 4.25 1.86
CA PHE A 50 -5.31 4.76 3.03
C PHE A 50 -5.88 4.14 4.31
N ALA A 51 -5.14 3.19 4.88
CA ALA A 51 -5.47 2.52 6.14
C ALA A 51 -4.45 2.87 7.26
N THR A 52 -3.97 4.12 7.30
CA THR A 52 -2.87 4.56 8.19
C THR A 52 -3.30 4.89 9.62
N GLY A 53 -4.59 4.80 9.92
CA GLY A 53 -5.14 5.03 11.26
C GLY A 53 -6.42 5.85 11.24
N ARG A 54 -6.86 6.28 12.43
CA ARG A 54 -8.06 7.09 12.63
C ARG A 54 -7.77 8.21 13.61
N ARG A 55 -8.17 9.43 13.28
CA ARG A 55 -8.19 10.54 14.25
C ARG A 55 -9.40 10.40 15.17
N PRO A 56 -9.27 10.61 16.50
CA PRO A 56 -10.42 10.66 17.40
C PRO A 56 -11.45 11.68 16.93
N ASN A 57 -12.73 11.33 17.00
CA ASN A 57 -13.83 12.21 16.62
C ASN A 57 -14.27 13.09 17.80
N THR A 58 -13.33 13.87 18.34
CA THR A 58 -13.56 14.81 19.43
C THR A 58 -13.34 16.23 18.89
N ARG A 59 -14.32 17.12 19.13
CA ARG A 59 -14.21 18.55 18.82
C ARG A 59 -13.25 19.22 19.80
#